data_AF-A0A960FN79-F1
#
_entry.id   AF-A0A960FN79-F1
#
_cell.length_a   1.000
_cell.length_b   1.000
_cell.length_c   1.000
_cell.angle_alpha   90.00
_cell.angle_beta   90.00
_cell.angle_gamma   90.00
#
_symmetry.space_group_name_H-M   'P 1'
#
loop_
_entity.id
_entity.type
_entity.pdbx_description
1 polymer ?
#
loop_
_entity_poly.entity_id
_entity_poly.type
_entity_poly.pdbx_seq_one_letter_code
_entity_poly.pdbx_strand_id
1 'polypeptide(L)' 'MTETFLDAVRDRVVIYDGAMGTCLQARDLTADDFGGPDLEGCNELLVVTRPDVIADIHAEYFAVGCDIVETNTFG' A
#
# COMPACT_ATOMS: atom_id res chain seq x y z
N MET A 1 13.34 -18.43 12.51
CA MET A 1 12.66 -18.95 11.31
C MET A 1 11.59 -17.96 10.96
N THR A 2 11.54 -17.50 9.72
CA THR A 2 10.43 -16.66 9.23
C THR A 2 9.18 -17.54 9.19
N GLU A 3 8.13 -17.15 9.91
CA GLU A 3 6.81 -17.78 9.85
C GLU A 3 6.27 -17.63 8.42
N THR A 4 5.73 -18.70 7.82
CA THR A 4 5.08 -18.59 6.50
C THR A 4 3.62 -18.15 6.67
N PHE A 5 3.01 -17.64 5.60
CA PHE A 5 1.58 -17.31 5.61
C PHE A 5 0.70 -18.49 6.04
N LEU A 6 0.98 -19.70 5.55
CA LEU A 6 0.21 -20.90 5.88
C LEU A 6 0.40 -21.36 7.32
N ASP A 7 1.53 -21.04 7.95
CA ASP A 7 1.74 -21.30 9.37
C ASP A 7 0.93 -20.28 10.19
N ALA A 8 1.02 -18.99 9.87
CA ALA A 8 0.31 -17.92 10.57
C ALA A 8 -1.22 -18.10 10.60
N VAL A 9 -1.84 -18.44 9.46
CA VAL A 9 -3.30 -18.61 9.38
C VAL A 9 -3.81 -19.87 10.11
N ARG A 10 -2.95 -20.84 10.41
CA ARG A 10 -3.32 -22.00 11.22
C ARG A 10 -3.33 -21.68 12.71
N ASP A 11 -2.43 -20.79 13.13
CA ASP A 11 -2.18 -20.51 14.54
C ASP A 11 -2.97 -19.31 15.07
N ARG A 12 -3.29 -18.33 14.20
CA ARG A 12 -4.04 -17.13 14.58
C ARG A 12 -4.84 -16.49 13.43
N VAL A 13 -5.66 -15.51 13.79
CA VAL A 13 -6.25 -14.58 12.81
C VAL A 13 -5.14 -13.71 12.24
N VAL A 14 -5.08 -13.62 10.91
CA VAL A 14 -4.13 -12.78 10.18
C VAL A 14 -4.84 -11.53 9.70
N ILE A 15 -4.28 -10.36 9.99
CA ILE A 15 -4.86 -9.06 9.68
C ILE A 15 -4.19 -8.48 8.43
N TYR A 16 -4.99 -8.24 7.39
CA TYR A 16 -4.58 -7.51 6.20
C TYR A 16 -4.68 -6.00 6.42
N ASP A 17 -4.02 -5.24 5.57
CA ASP A 17 -4.13 -3.79 5.53
C ASP A 17 -5.50 -3.30 5.05
N GLY A 18 -5.66 -1.99 5.05
CA GLY A 18 -6.87 -1.31 4.60
C GLY A 18 -6.73 -0.74 3.20
N ALA A 19 -7.60 0.21 2.86
CA ALA A 19 -7.65 0.80 1.53
C ALA A 19 -6.42 1.70 1.24
N MET A 20 -5.62 1.32 0.25
CA MET A 20 -4.52 2.14 -0.29
C MET A 20 -5.03 3.49 -0.85
N GLY A 21 -6.10 3.46 -1.65
CA GLY A 21 -6.65 4.67 -2.27
C GLY A 21 -7.11 5.73 -1.27
N THR A 22 -7.70 5.32 -0.13
CA THR A 22 -8.10 6.25 0.93
C THR A 22 -6.88 6.90 1.61
N CYS A 23 -5.82 6.14 1.85
CA CYS A 23 -4.57 6.69 2.38
C CYS A 23 -3.91 7.67 1.40
N LEU A 24 -3.94 7.38 0.10
CA LEU A 24 -3.40 8.26 -0.95
C LEU A 24 -4.18 9.57 -1.07
N GLN A 25 -5.50 9.54 -0.93
CA GLN A 25 -6.34 10.76 -0.92
C GLN A 25 -6.02 11.71 0.24
N ALA A 26 -5.41 11.20 1.32
CA ALA A 26 -4.96 12.02 2.44
C ALA A 26 -3.56 12.62 2.22
N ARG A 27 -2.90 12.32 1.10
CA ARG A 27 -1.60 12.88 0.71
C ARG A 27 -1.84 14.06 -0.24
N ASP A 28 -0.99 15.07 -0.16
CA ASP A 28 -1.00 16.24 -1.06
C ASP A 28 -0.36 15.90 -2.42
N LEU A 29 -0.88 14.86 -3.10
CA LEU A 29 -0.42 14.42 -4.42
C LEU A 29 -1.04 15.29 -5.52
N THR A 30 -0.26 15.52 -6.57
CA THR A 30 -0.64 16.28 -7.75
C THR A 30 -0.60 15.40 -9.00
N ALA A 31 -1.22 15.82 -10.10
CA ALA A 31 -1.15 15.10 -11.37
C ALA A 31 0.29 14.76 -11.81
N ASP A 32 1.27 15.63 -11.52
CA ASP A 32 2.68 15.40 -11.86
C ASP A 32 3.27 14.20 -11.10
N ASP A 33 2.81 13.94 -9.87
CA ASP A 33 3.23 12.77 -9.08
C ASP A 33 2.78 11.46 -9.74
N PHE A 34 1.67 11.49 -10.48
CA PHE A 34 1.20 10.35 -11.27
C PHE A 34 1.82 10.31 -12.67
N GLY A 35 2.75 11.19 -13.02
CA GLY A 35 3.35 11.26 -14.36
C GLY A 35 2.62 12.15 -15.37
N GLY A 36 1.64 12.94 -14.91
CA GLY A 36 0.97 13.99 -15.68
C GLY A 36 -0.57 13.92 -15.63
N PRO A 37 -1.27 14.93 -16.17
CA PRO A 37 -2.74 15.04 -16.11
C PRO A 37 -3.50 13.85 -16.67
N ASP A 38 -2.99 13.19 -17.71
CA ASP A 38 -3.65 12.03 -18.32
C ASP A 38 -3.58 10.76 -17.45
N LEU A 39 -2.71 10.76 -16.44
CA LEU A 39 -2.46 9.63 -15.55
C LEU A 39 -2.89 9.92 -14.10
N GLU A 40 -3.43 11.11 -13.84
CA GLU A 40 -3.93 11.48 -12.52
C GLU A 40 -4.97 10.47 -12.01
N GLY A 41 -4.72 9.90 -10.83
CA GLY A 41 -5.56 8.86 -10.25
C GLY A 41 -5.15 7.42 -10.60
N CYS A 42 -4.15 7.20 -11.46
CA CYS A 42 -3.53 5.89 -11.66
C CYS A 42 -2.57 5.57 -10.50
N ASN A 43 -3.14 5.08 -9.39
CA ASN A 43 -2.42 4.86 -8.14
C ASN A 43 -1.23 3.89 -8.30
N GLU A 44 -1.33 2.90 -9.18
CA GLU A 44 -0.28 1.90 -9.43
C GLU A 44 1.03 2.55 -9.92
N LEU A 45 0.91 3.64 -10.67
CA LEU A 45 2.07 4.32 -11.23
C LEU A 45 2.91 4.99 -10.13
N LEU A 46 2.32 5.29 -8.97
CA LEU A 46 3.04 5.79 -7.80
C LEU A 46 4.08 4.80 -7.27
N VAL A 47 3.97 3.49 -7.58
CA VAL A 47 5.04 2.53 -7.25
C VAL A 47 6.34 2.87 -7.98
N VAL A 48 6.26 3.53 -9.15
CA VAL A 48 7.41 3.94 -9.95
C VAL A 48 7.76 5.41 -9.70
N THR A 49 6.76 6.29 -9.68
CA THR A 49 6.97 7.74 -9.64
C THR A 49 7.14 8.29 -8.23
N ARG A 50 6.47 7.69 -7.23
CA ARG A 50 6.50 8.06 -5.80
C ARG A 50 6.60 6.84 -4.88
N PRO A 51 7.65 6.00 -5.03
CA PRO A 51 7.81 4.79 -4.22
C PRO A 51 7.93 5.10 -2.72
N ASP A 52 8.39 6.31 -2.38
CA ASP A 52 8.43 6.82 -1.01
C ASP A 52 7.04 6.86 -0.37
N VAL A 53 6.03 7.35 -1.09
CA VAL A 53 4.66 7.46 -0.57
C VAL A 53 4.04 6.09 -0.35
N ILE A 54 4.26 5.16 -1.27
CA ILE A 54 3.75 3.79 -1.17
C ILE A 54 4.42 3.04 0.00
N ALA A 55 5.74 3.18 0.14
CA ALA A 55 6.48 2.58 1.24
C ALA A 55 6.01 3.12 2.60
N ASP A 56 5.78 4.43 2.71
CA ASP A 56 5.32 5.06 3.94
C ASP A 56 3.92 4.56 4.35
N ILE A 57 2.98 4.42 3.40
CA ILE A 57 1.64 3.90 3.70
C ILE A 57 1.71 2.44 4.17
N HIS A 58 2.51 1.59 3.53
CA HIS A 58 2.70 0.22 4.01
C HIS A 58 3.34 0.18 5.41
N ALA A 59 4.32 1.04 5.68
CA ALA A 59 4.93 1.17 7.00
C ALA A 59 3.92 1.58 8.07
N GLU A 60 2.99 2.49 7.75
CA GLU A 60 1.90 2.89 8.65
C GLU A 60 0.97 1.72 8.98
N TYR A 61 0.62 0.87 8.01
CA TYR A 61 -0.18 -0.34 8.27
C TYR A 61 0.55 -1.34 9.17
N PHE A 62 1.85 -1.58 8.93
CA PHE A 62 2.64 -2.42 9.83
C PHE A 62 2.75 -1.82 11.24
N ALA A 63 2.88 -0.50 11.37
CA ALA A 63 2.98 0.17 12.66
C ALA A 63 1.72 0.03 13.53
N VAL A 64 0.54 -0.14 12.91
CA VAL A 64 -0.72 -0.39 13.63
C VAL A 64 -1.04 -1.88 13.82
N GLY A 65 -0.14 -2.77 13.40
CA GLY A 65 -0.21 -4.20 13.67
C GLY A 65 -0.86 -5.05 12.58
N CYS A 66 -0.97 -4.54 11.34
CA CYS A 66 -1.29 -5.41 10.21
C CYS A 66 -0.17 -6.46 10.03
N ASP A 67 -0.55 -7.71 9.76
CA ASP A 67 0.38 -8.80 9.48
C ASP A 67 0.80 -8.80 8.00
N ILE A 68 -0.08 -8.33 7.12
CA ILE A 68 0.07 -8.39 5.65
C ILE A 68 -0.34 -7.06 5.05
N VAL A 69 0.36 -6.69 3.98
CA VAL A 69 -0.02 -5.60 3.09
C VAL A 69 -0.28 -6.12 1.68
N GLU A 70 -1.25 -5.51 0.99
CA GLU A 70 -1.51 -5.78 -0.42
C GLU A 70 -0.59 -4.95 -1.31
N THR A 71 -0.24 -5.46 -2.50
CA THR A 71 0.54 -4.68 -3.46
C THR A 71 -0.32 -3.58 -4.08
N ASN A 72 0.28 -2.41 -4.34
CA ASN A 72 -0.40 -1.31 -5.04
C ASN A 72 -0.47 -1.57 -6.56
N THR A 73 -1.27 -2.56 -6.97
CA THR A 73 -1.33 -3.12 -8.33
C THR A 73 -2.77 -3.46 -8.75
N PHE A 74 -3.75 -2.57 -8.54
CA PHE A 74 -5.18 -2.86 -8.73
C PHE A 74 -5.71 -2.59 -10.15
N GLY A 75 -5.10 -1.64 -10.87
CA GLY A 75 -5.46 -1.18 -12.22
C GLY A 75 -5.04 -2.06 -13.38
#